data_AF-A0A2V6WV36-F1
#
_entry.id   AF-A0A2V6WV36-F1
#
_cell.length_a   1.000
_cell.length_b   1.000
_cell.length_c   1.000
_cell.angle_alpha   90.00
_cell.angle_beta   90.00
_cell.angle_gamma   90.00
#
_symmetry.space_group_name_H-M   'P 1'
#
loop_
_entity.id
_entity.type
_entity.pdbx_description
1 polymer ?
#
loop_
_entity_poly.entity_id
_entity_poly.type
_entity_poly.pdbx_seq_one_letter_code
_entity_poly.pdbx_strand_id
1 'polypeptide(L)' 'GVVVGLGLAALAHAAPLELLNVSYDPTRELWRDLNRGFVAAYEASTGQHVTIRQSHGGSGTQARAVIDGLEADV' A
#
# COMPACT_ATOMS: atom_id res chain seq x y z
N GLY A 1 45.62 -18.85 -7.30
CA GLY A 1 44.21 -19.05 -7.73
C GLY A 1 43.35 -18.07 -6.99
N VAL A 2 42.60 -17.23 -7.70
CA VAL A 2 41.69 -16.25 -7.10
C VAL A 2 40.29 -16.87 -7.05
N VAL A 3 39.75 -17.04 -5.84
CA VAL A 3 38.39 -17.52 -5.63
C VAL A 3 37.46 -16.32 -5.75
N VAL A 4 36.68 -16.26 -6.84
CA VAL A 4 35.58 -15.30 -7.00
C VAL A 4 34.35 -15.92 -6.34
N GLY A 5 34.03 -15.47 -5.12
CA GLY A 5 32.79 -15.80 -4.45
C GLY A 5 31.65 -14.94 -4.98
N LEU A 6 30.93 -15.44 -6.00
CA LEU A 6 29.64 -14.87 -6.40
C LEU A 6 28.61 -15.19 -5.31
N GLY A 7 28.46 -14.28 -4.35
CA GLY A 7 27.32 -14.27 -3.45
C GLY A 7 26.06 -13.90 -4.24
N LEU A 8 25.20 -14.89 -4.48
CA LEU A 8 23.82 -14.64 -4.91
C LEU A 8 23.12 -13.89 -3.76
N ALA A 9 23.14 -12.56 -3.82
CA ALA A 9 22.17 -11.77 -3.10
C ALA A 9 20.80 -12.14 -3.68
N ALA A 10 20.02 -12.89 -2.90
CA ALA A 10 18.65 -13.18 -3.24
C ALA A 10 17.95 -11.84 -3.49
N LEU A 11 17.57 -11.59 -4.75
CA LEU A 11 16.65 -10.52 -5.09
C LEU A 11 15.33 -10.87 -4.41
N ALA A 12 15.14 -10.37 -3.19
CA ALA A 12 13.85 -10.38 -2.53
C ALA A 12 12.90 -9.58 -3.42
N HIS A 13 12.12 -10.29 -4.23
CA HIS A 13 11.10 -9.69 -5.07
C HIS A 13 10.00 -9.23 -4.11
N ALA A 14 10.02 -7.95 -3.74
CA ALA A 14 9.04 -7.39 -2.83
C ALA A 14 7.65 -7.62 -3.45
N ALA A 15 6.79 -8.34 -2.73
CA ALA A 15 5.41 -8.53 -3.15
C ALA A 15 4.73 -7.14 -3.28
N PRO A 16 3.77 -6.98 -4.21
CA PRO A 16 3.03 -5.74 -4.36
C PRO A 16 2.44 -5.31 -3.01
N LEU A 17 2.83 -4.13 -2.52
CA LEU A 17 2.32 -3.59 -1.26
C LEU A 17 1.13 -2.69 -1.56
N GLU A 18 -0.06 -3.16 -1.24
CA GLU A 18 -1.31 -2.42 -1.43
C GLU A 18 -1.97 -2.13 -0.09
N LEU A 19 -2.40 -0.89 0.11
CA LEU A 19 -3.11 -0.43 1.31
C LEU A 19 -4.48 0.13 0.92
N LEU A 20 -5.49 -0.18 1.73
CA LEU A 20 -6.80 0.44 1.64
C LEU A 20 -6.94 1.53 2.72
N ASN A 21 -7.07 2.79 2.29
CA ASN A 21 -7.40 3.91 3.15
C ASN A 21 -8.91 4.18 3.12
N VAL A 22 -9.56 3.97 4.26
CA VAL A 22 -10.99 4.18 4.46
C VAL A 22 -11.19 5.50 5.20
N SER A 23 -11.83 6.48 4.56
CA SER A 23 -12.04 7.81 5.11
C SER A 23 -13.46 8.33 4.87
N TYR A 24 -13.90 9.31 5.67
CA TYR A 24 -15.17 9.98 5.48
C TYR A 24 -15.15 10.87 4.23
N ASP A 25 -16.28 10.98 3.54
CA ASP A 25 -16.43 11.75 2.30
C ASP A 25 -15.96 13.22 2.39
N PRO A 26 -16.22 13.97 3.49
CA PRO A 26 -15.76 15.35 3.62
C PRO A 26 -14.23 15.51 3.69
N THR A 27 -13.49 14.46 4.07
CA THR A 27 -12.02 14.52 4.20
C THR A 27 -11.30 13.86 3.03
N ARG A 28 -12.01 13.45 1.96
CA ARG A 28 -11.41 12.70 0.85
C ARG A 28 -10.24 13.42 0.17
N GLU A 29 -10.31 14.75 0.05
CA GLU A 29 -9.28 15.54 -0.63
C GLU A 29 -8.01 15.64 0.22
N LEU A 30 -8.16 15.84 1.53
CA LEU A 30 -7.05 15.79 2.47
C LEU A 30 -6.33 14.43 2.39
N TRP A 31 -7.09 13.34 2.37
CA TRP A 31 -6.51 12.00 2.29
C TRP A 31 -5.82 11.72 0.96
N ARG A 32 -6.33 12.23 -0.16
CA ARG A 32 -5.66 12.12 -1.45
C ARG A 32 -4.25 12.72 -1.39
N ASP A 33 -4.14 13.91 -0.80
CA ASP A 33 -2.88 14.65 -0.77
C ASP A 33 -1.89 14.02 0.22
N LEU A 34 -2.38 13.57 1.39
CA LEU A 34 -1.57 12.82 2.36
C LEU A 34 -1.09 11.48 1.80
N ASN A 35 -1.96 10.73 1.10
CA ASN A 35 -1.60 9.45 0.50
C ASN A 35 -0.47 9.62 -0.52
N ARG A 36 -0.54 10.66 -1.37
CA ARG A 36 0.54 10.97 -2.33
C ARG A 36 1.87 11.23 -1.63
N GLY A 37 1.85 12.05 -0.56
CA GLY A 37 3.04 12.33 0.23
C GLY A 37 3.62 11.08 0.89
N PHE A 38 2.75 10.23 1.44
CA PHE A 38 3.15 8.98 2.06
C PHE A 38 3.81 8.03 1.06
N VAL A 39 3.22 7.81 -0.12
CA VAL A 39 3.79 6.92 -1.15
C VAL A 39 5.22 7.36 -1.51
N ALA A 40 5.40 8.65 -1.78
CA ALA A 40 6.71 9.19 -2.13
C ALA A 40 7.72 9.05 -0.98
N ALA A 41 7.32 9.37 0.25
CA ALA A 41 8.18 9.27 1.42
C ALA A 41 8.54 7.81 1.74
N TYR A 42 7.58 6.90 1.62
CA TYR A 42 7.76 5.49 1.89
C TYR A 42 8.75 4.88 0.89
N GLU A 43 8.54 5.12 -0.41
CA GLU A 43 9.43 4.65 -1.47
C GLU A 43 10.86 5.21 -1.32
N ALA A 44 11.00 6.49 -0.98
CA ALA A 44 12.30 7.08 -0.70
C ALA A 44 13.01 6.45 0.51
N SER A 45 12.26 6.00 1.51
CA SER A 45 12.82 5.44 2.75
C SER A 45 13.10 3.94 2.68
N THR A 46 12.31 3.17 1.93
CA THR A 46 12.37 1.70 1.91
C THR A 46 12.86 1.15 0.57
N GLY A 47 12.80 1.95 -0.50
CA GLY A 47 12.97 1.46 -1.88
C GLY A 47 11.78 0.64 -2.39
N GLN A 48 10.69 0.55 -1.62
CA GLN A 48 9.49 -0.22 -1.98
C GLN A 48 8.36 0.73 -2.37
N HIS A 49 7.80 0.50 -3.55
CA HIS A 49 6.60 1.21 -4.01
C HIS A 49 5.36 0.66 -3.31
N VAL A 50 4.47 1.55 -2.86
CA VAL A 50 3.20 1.21 -2.22
C VAL A 50 2.04 1.84 -2.98
N THR A 51 1.03 1.05 -3.28
CA THR A 51 -0.22 1.53 -3.88
C THR A 51 -1.24 1.76 -2.77
N ILE A 52 -1.87 2.94 -2.76
CA ILE A 52 -2.97 3.23 -1.82
C ILE A 52 -4.28 3.35 -2.60
N ARG A 53 -5.23 2.46 -2.29
CA ARG A 53 -6.63 2.60 -2.70
C ARG A 53 -7.37 3.40 -1.64
N GLN A 54 -8.20 4.35 -2.07
CA GLN A 54 -9.00 5.16 -1.16
C GLN A 54 -10.48 4.85 -1.33
N SER A 55 -11.16 4.58 -0.21
CA SER A 55 -12.61 4.41 -0.13
C SER A 55 -13.22 5.53 0.69
N HIS A 56 -14.31 6.12 0.18
CA HIS A 56 -15.06 7.18 0.84
C HIS A 56 -16.57 6.92 0.73
N GLY A 57 -17.17 6.55 1.86
CA GLY A 57 -18.57 6.13 1.98
C GLY A 57 -18.99 6.19 3.45
N GLY A 58 -20.26 5.95 3.77
CA GLY A 58 -20.72 5.97 5.17
C GLY A 58 -19.96 4.94 6.02
N SER A 59 -19.49 5.34 7.21
CA SER A 59 -18.65 4.52 8.09
C SER A 59 -19.25 3.15 8.44
N GLY A 60 -20.58 3.02 8.44
CA GLY A 60 -21.28 1.75 8.68
C GLY A 60 -21.15 0.73 7.54
N THR A 61 -21.13 1.17 6.27
CA THR A 61 -20.97 0.28 5.11
C THR A 61 -19.51 -0.12 4.94
N GLN A 62 -18.58 0.79 5.26
CA GLN A 62 -17.14 0.52 5.19
C GLN A 62 -16.65 -0.38 6.33
N ALA A 63 -17.17 -0.24 7.55
CA ALA A 63 -16.86 -1.14 8.66
C ALA A 63 -17.36 -2.57 8.38
N ARG A 64 -18.53 -2.73 7.74
CA ARG A 64 -18.99 -4.04 7.27
C ARG A 64 -18.14 -4.61 6.14
N ALA A 65 -17.70 -3.81 5.17
CA ALA A 65 -16.79 -4.28 4.12
C ALA A 65 -15.42 -4.77 4.67
N VAL A 66 -14.99 -4.28 5.83
CA VAL A 66 -13.80 -4.78 6.54
C VAL A 66 -14.10 -6.05 7.34
N ILE A 67 -15.27 -6.13 8.00
CA ILE A 67 -15.71 -7.31 8.77
C ILE A 67 -16.05 -8.50 7.87
N ASP A 68 -16.74 -8.24 6.76
CA ASP A 68 -17.22 -9.26 5.83
C ASP A 68 -16.11 -9.74 4.88
N GLY A 69 -14.94 -9.10 4.93
CA GLY A 69 -13.85 -9.28 3.97
C GLY A 69 -14.28 -8.73 2.62
N LEU A 70 -13.60 -7.69 2.12
CA LEU A 70 -13.71 -7.37 0.70
C LEU A 70 -13.48 -8.66 -0.08
N GLU A 71 -14.46 -9.09 -0.87
CA GLU A 71 -14.28 -10.11 -1.89
C GLU A 71 -13.02 -9.74 -2.67
N ALA A 72 -11.96 -10.50 -2.40
CA ALA A 72 -10.83 -10.58 -3.28
C ALA A 72 -11.36 -11.16 -4.59
N ASP A 73 -11.16 -10.44 -5.70
CA ASP A 73 -11.32 -10.92 -7.08
C ASP A 73 -12.61 -11.69 -7.43
N VAL A 74 -13.46 -11.02 -8.23
CA VAL A 74 -13.82 -11.56 -9.55
C VAL A 74 -13.40 -10.58 -10.62
#